data_AF-A0AAD8HUJ5-F1
#
_entry.id   AF-A0AAD8HUJ5-F1
#
_cell.length_a   1.000
_cell.length_b   1.000
_cell.length_c   1.000
_cell.angle_alpha   90.00
_cell.angle_beta   90.00
_cell.angle_gamma   90.00
#
_symmetry.space_group_name_H-M   'P 1'
#
loop_
_entity.id
_entity.type
_entity.pdbx_description
1 polymer ?
#
loop_
_entity_poly.entity_id
_entity_poly.type
_entity_poly.pdbx_seq_one_letter_code
_entity_poly.pdbx_strand_id
1 'polypeptide(L)'
;MVDTLSSPKHKMPLLALNHVSYVCKSLVTSVKFYEDVLGFVLVKRPSSFDFEGAWLFNHGIGIHLLEVKSAATKKGQKINPKDNHISFQCTNMDLIIRQLEEMNIEYVTAVVTEGGVVVDQLFFHDPDGYMIEICNCQNIPILPLSGLASCPVPKCTTPTNNNFASSSGKMCSERQMCREVEALMMENLIVGMMDIYF
;
A
#
# COMPACT_ATOMS: atom_id res chain seq x y z
N MET A 1 -12.97 45.36 -12.93
CA MET A 1 -12.48 43.97 -13.05
C MET A 1 -11.69 43.70 -11.80
N VAL A 2 -12.11 42.75 -10.97
CA VAL A 2 -11.48 42.48 -9.67
C VAL A 2 -10.45 41.39 -9.90
N ASP A 3 -9.18 41.75 -9.88
CA ASP A 3 -8.07 40.80 -9.92
C ASP A 3 -8.03 40.04 -8.59
N THR A 4 -8.53 38.81 -8.59
CA THR A 4 -8.35 37.86 -7.49
C THR A 4 -6.90 37.38 -7.50
N LEU A 5 -6.04 38.09 -6.77
CA LEU A 5 -4.72 37.61 -6.36
C LEU A 5 -4.90 36.29 -5.59
N SER A 6 -4.67 35.16 -6.28
CA SER A 6 -4.56 33.86 -5.63
C SER A 6 -3.33 33.88 -4.73
N SER A 7 -3.53 33.76 -3.42
CA SER A 7 -2.43 33.55 -2.47
C SER A 7 -1.63 32.30 -2.85
N PRO A 8 -0.30 32.27 -2.63
CA PRO A 8 0.50 31.09 -2.87
C PRO A 8 0.02 29.97 -1.95
N LYS A 9 -0.52 28.89 -2.52
CA LYS A 9 -0.90 27.70 -1.76
C LYS A 9 0.36 27.13 -1.10
N HIS A 10 0.38 27.13 0.22
CA HIS A 10 1.44 26.51 0.99
C HIS A 10 1.52 25.02 0.64
N LYS A 11 2.71 24.53 0.31
CA LYS A 11 2.93 23.11 0.04
C LYS A 11 2.78 22.35 1.36
N MET A 12 1.86 21.39 1.42
CA MET A 12 1.69 20.55 2.60
C MET A 12 2.97 19.72 2.84
N PRO A 13 3.51 19.67 4.07
CA PRO A 13 4.75 18.95 4.39
C PRO A 13 4.48 17.45 4.61
N LEU A 14 3.76 16.81 3.67
CA LEU A 14 3.45 15.38 3.72
C LEU A 14 4.48 14.60 2.91
N LEU A 15 4.93 13.47 3.44
CA LEU A 15 5.90 12.58 2.77
C LEU A 15 5.20 11.48 1.96
N ALA A 16 4.32 10.73 2.62
CA ALA A 16 3.60 9.60 2.05
C ALA A 16 2.36 9.26 2.90
N LEU A 17 1.51 8.37 2.40
CA LEU A 17 0.51 7.70 3.22
C LEU A 17 1.23 6.82 4.25
N ASN A 18 0.95 7.02 5.54
CA ASN A 18 1.66 6.33 6.61
C ASN A 18 1.00 5.00 6.97
N HIS A 19 -0.31 5.00 7.21
CA HIS A 19 -1.08 3.81 7.55
C HIS A 19 -2.55 3.97 7.20
N VAL A 20 -3.26 2.83 7.14
CA VAL A 20 -4.71 2.75 7.13
C VAL A 20 -5.19 2.07 8.41
N SER A 21 -6.38 2.43 8.87
CA SER A 21 -6.94 1.91 10.10
C SER A 21 -8.28 1.23 9.85
N TYR A 22 -8.43 0.01 10.37
CA TYR A 22 -9.64 -0.80 10.24
C TYR A 22 -10.10 -1.30 11.60
N VAL A 23 -11.43 -1.27 11.78
CA VAL A 23 -12.08 -1.95 12.90
C VAL A 23 -12.37 -3.38 12.46
N CYS A 24 -11.90 -4.37 13.21
CA CYS A 24 -12.09 -5.78 12.92
C CYS A 24 -12.80 -6.49 14.08
N LYS A 25 -13.50 -7.59 13.79
CA LYS A 25 -14.11 -8.43 14.85
C LYS A 25 -13.11 -9.32 15.57
N SER A 26 -12.03 -9.70 14.90
CA SER A 26 -11.05 -10.67 15.38
C SER A 26 -9.66 -10.29 14.88
N LEU A 27 -8.75 -9.94 15.80
CA LEU A 27 -7.36 -9.67 15.46
C LEU A 27 -6.69 -10.91 14.90
N VAL A 28 -6.95 -12.08 15.49
CA VAL A 28 -6.34 -13.35 15.04
C VAL A 28 -6.69 -13.62 13.57
N THR A 29 -7.96 -13.44 13.20
CA THR A 29 -8.41 -13.68 11.82
C THR A 29 -7.87 -12.64 10.86
N SER A 30 -7.87 -11.37 11.27
CA SER A 30 -7.44 -10.26 10.41
C SER A 30 -5.92 -10.27 10.22
N VAL A 31 -5.15 -10.41 11.29
CA VAL A 31 -3.69 -10.53 11.23
C VAL A 31 -3.31 -11.68 10.30
N LYS A 32 -3.87 -12.88 10.52
CA LYS A 32 -3.60 -14.03 9.65
C LYS A 32 -3.91 -13.75 8.18
N PHE A 33 -5.05 -13.11 7.88
CA PHE A 33 -5.38 -12.74 6.52
C PHE A 33 -4.35 -11.80 5.90
N TYR A 34 -3.98 -10.71 6.60
CA TYR A 34 -3.03 -9.74 6.07
C TYR A 34 -1.62 -10.31 5.92
N GLU A 35 -1.20 -11.22 6.81
CA GLU A 35 0.05 -11.96 6.68
C GLU A 35 0.03 -12.95 5.52
N ASP A 36 -0.98 -13.83 5.45
CA ASP A 36 -1.03 -14.93 4.47
C ASP A 36 -1.36 -14.45 3.05
N VAL A 37 -2.24 -13.45 2.90
CA VAL A 37 -2.72 -12.99 1.58
C VAL A 37 -1.86 -11.87 1.01
N LEU A 38 -1.53 -10.88 1.85
CA LEU A 38 -0.86 -9.65 1.43
C LEU A 38 0.60 -9.56 1.87
N GLY A 39 1.09 -10.56 2.62
CA GLY A 39 2.48 -10.64 3.06
C GLY A 39 2.84 -9.58 4.11
N PHE A 40 1.87 -9.00 4.81
CA PHE A 40 2.17 -8.08 5.90
C PHE A 40 2.90 -8.79 7.05
N VAL A 41 3.58 -8.04 7.90
CA VAL A 41 4.25 -8.58 9.09
C VAL A 41 3.70 -7.88 10.32
N LEU A 42 3.30 -8.66 11.33
CA LEU A 42 2.93 -8.11 12.63
C LEU A 42 4.14 -7.45 13.30
N VAL A 43 4.01 -6.17 13.68
CA VAL A 43 5.07 -5.38 14.33
C VAL A 43 4.72 -4.99 15.75
N LYS A 44 5.74 -4.64 16.53
CA LYS A 44 5.57 -4.24 17.93
C LYS A 44 4.70 -2.98 18.03
N ARG A 45 3.70 -3.04 18.91
CA ARG A 45 2.85 -1.90 19.25
C ARG A 45 3.50 -1.01 20.32
N PRO A 46 3.32 0.32 20.28
CA PRO A 46 3.63 1.17 21.43
C PRO A 46 2.92 0.67 22.69
N SER A 47 3.66 0.58 23.80
CA SER A 47 3.14 0.10 25.09
C SER A 47 2.09 1.02 25.70
N SER A 48 2.00 2.27 25.23
CA SER A 48 1.02 3.27 25.68
C SER A 48 -0.39 3.07 25.14
N PHE A 49 -0.61 2.10 24.23
CA PHE A 49 -1.94 1.80 23.70
C PHE A 49 -2.62 0.76 24.60
N ASP A 50 -3.79 1.10 25.15
CA ASP A 50 -4.53 0.33 26.17
C ASP A 50 -5.79 -0.37 25.62
N PHE A 51 -5.98 -0.37 24.31
CA PHE A 51 -7.06 -1.11 23.62
C PHE A 51 -6.56 -2.43 23.03
N GLU A 52 -7.45 -3.31 22.59
CA GLU A 52 -7.08 -4.52 21.83
C GLU A 52 -6.83 -4.13 20.37
N GLY A 53 -5.60 -4.29 19.89
CA GLY A 53 -5.25 -3.91 18.53
C GLY A 53 -3.92 -4.50 18.05
N ALA A 54 -3.73 -4.51 16.74
CA ALA A 54 -2.52 -4.98 16.09
C ALA A 54 -2.00 -3.94 15.10
N TRP A 55 -0.68 -3.88 14.94
CA TRP A 55 -0.04 -3.10 13.90
C TRP A 55 0.69 -4.05 12.97
N LEU A 56 0.37 -3.98 11.68
CA LEU A 56 1.12 -4.69 10.66
C LEU A 56 1.83 -3.69 9.75
N PHE A 57 2.96 -4.08 9.17
CA PHE A 57 3.70 -3.24 8.25
C PHE A 57 4.29 -4.05 7.11
N ASN A 58 4.13 -3.56 5.88
CA ASN A 58 4.87 -3.97 4.69
C ASN A 58 4.60 -2.95 3.55
N HIS A 59 5.32 -3.04 2.44
CA HIS A 59 5.10 -2.24 1.23
C HIS A 59 5.14 -0.71 1.49
N GLY A 60 5.89 -0.30 2.52
CA GLY A 60 5.98 1.09 2.97
C GLY A 60 4.74 1.67 3.68
N ILE A 61 3.74 0.86 4.02
CA ILE A 61 2.49 1.30 4.69
C ILE A 61 2.15 0.44 5.92
N GLY A 62 1.57 1.06 6.94
CA GLY A 62 1.02 0.36 8.11
C GLY A 62 -0.46 -0.02 7.95
N ILE A 63 -0.86 -1.16 8.54
CA ILE A 63 -2.26 -1.51 8.79
C ILE A 63 -2.47 -1.53 10.31
N HIS A 64 -3.31 -0.63 10.80
CA HIS A 64 -3.68 -0.54 12.20
C HIS A 64 -5.06 -1.14 12.44
N LEU A 65 -5.08 -2.33 13.04
CA LEU A 65 -6.30 -3.07 13.36
C LEU A 65 -6.76 -2.76 14.78
N LEU A 66 -8.04 -2.45 14.95
CA LEU A 66 -8.69 -2.25 16.24
C LEU A 66 -9.77 -3.30 16.45
N GLU A 67 -9.66 -4.11 17.50
CA GLU A 67 -10.67 -5.14 17.78
C GLU A 67 -11.92 -4.53 18.42
N VAL A 68 -13.07 -4.73 17.77
CA VAL A 68 -14.37 -4.44 18.36
C VAL A 68 -15.29 -5.62 18.03
N LYS A 69 -15.47 -6.52 19.01
CA LYS A 69 -16.26 -7.76 18.84
C LYS A 69 -17.71 -7.51 18.38
N SER A 70 -18.28 -6.36 18.76
CA SER A 70 -19.64 -5.93 18.40
C SER A 70 -19.71 -5.10 17.11
N ALA A 71 -18.60 -4.91 16.38
CA ALA A 71 -18.59 -4.10 15.17
C ALA A 71 -19.57 -4.63 14.11
N ALA A 72 -20.21 -3.70 13.40
CA ALA A 72 -20.92 -4.04 12.18
C ALA A 72 -19.90 -4.45 11.11
N THR A 73 -20.13 -5.58 10.44
CA THR A 73 -19.28 -6.06 9.34
C THR A 73 -19.96 -5.89 8.01
N LYS A 74 -19.17 -5.61 6.97
CA LYS A 74 -19.62 -5.68 5.58
C LYS A 74 -19.46 -7.08 4.99
N LYS A 75 -18.92 -8.03 5.75
CA LYS A 75 -18.81 -9.44 5.37
C LYS A 75 -20.11 -9.97 4.75
N GLY A 76 -19.97 -10.62 3.59
CA GLY A 76 -21.09 -11.19 2.83
C GLY A 76 -21.77 -10.21 1.88
N GLN A 77 -21.35 -8.93 1.83
CA GLN A 77 -21.74 -8.04 0.75
C GLN A 77 -21.07 -8.45 -0.56
N LYS A 78 -21.79 -8.27 -1.67
CA LYS A 78 -21.27 -8.52 -3.01
C LYS A 78 -20.10 -7.56 -3.28
N ILE A 79 -19.02 -8.09 -3.88
CA ILE A 79 -17.88 -7.25 -4.29
C ILE A 79 -18.34 -6.26 -5.37
N ASN A 80 -18.11 -4.97 -5.10
CA ASN A 80 -18.44 -3.88 -5.99
C ASN A 80 -17.17 -3.05 -6.27
N PRO A 81 -16.53 -3.20 -7.45
CA PRO A 81 -15.33 -2.45 -7.82
C PRO A 81 -15.41 -0.92 -7.72
N LYS A 82 -16.63 -0.37 -7.57
CA LYS A 82 -16.87 1.08 -7.42
C LYS A 82 -16.94 1.56 -5.97
N ASP A 83 -16.82 0.67 -4.99
CA ASP A 83 -16.82 1.04 -3.57
C ASP A 83 -15.47 1.59 -3.10
N ASN A 84 -15.43 2.16 -1.90
CA ASN A 84 -14.19 2.61 -1.26
C ASN A 84 -13.25 1.42 -1.01
N HIS A 85 -11.98 1.56 -1.38
CA HIS A 85 -10.95 0.54 -1.20
C HIS A 85 -9.59 1.16 -0.91
N ILE A 86 -8.69 0.31 -0.41
CA ILE A 86 -7.25 0.53 -0.52
C ILE A 86 -6.73 -0.26 -1.72
N SER A 87 -5.72 0.27 -2.40
CA SER A 87 -5.17 -0.36 -3.61
C SER A 87 -3.68 -0.62 -3.44
N PHE A 88 -3.23 -1.81 -3.83
CA PHE A 88 -1.83 -2.17 -3.89
C PHE A 88 -1.40 -2.41 -5.33
N GLN A 89 -0.23 -1.91 -5.66
CA GLN A 89 0.43 -2.22 -6.92
C GLN A 89 1.00 -3.64 -6.87
N CYS A 90 0.83 -4.41 -7.95
CA CYS A 90 1.50 -5.70 -8.09
C CYS A 90 2.32 -5.81 -9.38
N THR A 91 3.33 -6.67 -9.33
CA THR A 91 4.11 -7.09 -10.50
C THR A 91 3.64 -8.43 -11.08
N ASN A 92 2.79 -9.17 -10.34
CA ASN A 92 2.33 -10.49 -10.74
C ASN A 92 0.92 -10.76 -10.15
N MET A 93 -0.11 -10.45 -10.94
CA MET A 93 -1.52 -10.64 -10.56
C MET A 93 -1.87 -12.12 -10.38
N ASP A 94 -1.35 -12.99 -11.24
CA ASP A 94 -1.66 -14.42 -11.26
C ASP A 94 -1.24 -15.14 -9.97
N LEU A 95 -0.20 -14.65 -9.31
CA LEU A 95 0.24 -15.19 -8.02
C LEU A 95 -0.78 -14.86 -6.92
N ILE A 96 -1.30 -13.63 -6.91
CA ILE A 96 -2.32 -13.22 -5.93
C ILE A 96 -3.63 -13.96 -6.18
N ILE A 97 -4.05 -14.09 -7.45
CA ILE A 97 -5.26 -14.86 -7.80
C ILE A 97 -5.16 -16.30 -7.28
N ARG A 98 -4.03 -16.98 -7.51
CA ARG A 98 -3.80 -18.33 -7.00
C ARG A 98 -3.88 -18.40 -5.47
N GLN A 99 -3.28 -17.44 -4.76
CA GLN A 99 -3.36 -17.37 -3.30
C GLN A 99 -4.82 -17.22 -2.82
N LEU A 100 -5.60 -16.36 -3.47
CA LEU A 100 -7.03 -16.19 -3.14
C LEU A 100 -7.83 -17.47 -3.39
N GLU A 101 -7.57 -18.16 -4.50
CA GLU A 101 -8.22 -19.44 -4.84
C GLU A 101 -7.89 -20.54 -3.83
N GLU A 102 -6.61 -20.70 -3.46
CA GLU A 102 -6.17 -21.68 -2.45
C GLU A 102 -6.82 -21.42 -1.08
N MET A 103 -7.07 -20.15 -0.74
CA MET A 103 -7.71 -19.73 0.50
C MET A 103 -9.24 -19.65 0.41
N ASN A 104 -9.84 -19.97 -0.74
CA ASN A 104 -11.28 -19.86 -1.02
C ASN A 104 -11.84 -18.45 -0.75
N ILE A 105 -11.09 -17.41 -1.14
CA ILE A 105 -11.51 -16.02 -1.04
C ILE A 105 -12.16 -15.62 -2.36
N GLU A 106 -13.40 -15.13 -2.29
CA GLU A 106 -14.11 -14.60 -3.46
C GLU A 106 -13.42 -13.32 -3.97
N TYR A 107 -13.32 -13.21 -5.30
CA TYR A 107 -12.74 -12.05 -5.97
C TYR A 107 -13.49 -11.73 -7.27
N VAL A 108 -13.31 -10.51 -7.76
CA VAL A 108 -13.74 -10.08 -9.10
C VAL A 108 -12.60 -9.37 -9.81
N THR A 109 -12.51 -9.56 -11.12
CA THR A 109 -11.52 -8.85 -11.95
C THR A 109 -12.19 -7.80 -12.83
N ALA A 110 -11.44 -6.77 -13.19
CA ALA A 110 -11.82 -5.76 -14.16
C ALA A 110 -10.61 -5.39 -15.02
N VAL A 111 -10.89 -4.88 -16.23
CA VAL A 111 -9.88 -4.42 -17.16
C VAL A 111 -10.23 -3.02 -17.63
N VAL A 112 -9.27 -2.12 -17.54
CA VAL A 112 -9.34 -0.75 -18.08
C VAL A 112 -8.41 -0.67 -19.29
N THR A 113 -8.89 -0.06 -20.37
CA THR A 113 -8.07 0.20 -21.56
C THR A 113 -8.10 1.68 -21.89
N GLU A 114 -6.92 2.30 -21.87
CA GLU A 114 -6.77 3.73 -22.18
C GLU A 114 -5.51 3.96 -23.01
N GLY A 115 -5.66 4.63 -24.17
CA GLY A 115 -4.53 4.94 -25.04
C GLY A 115 -3.74 3.72 -25.54
N GLY A 116 -4.36 2.53 -25.60
CA GLY A 116 -3.69 1.27 -25.94
C GLY A 116 -2.94 0.60 -24.79
N VAL A 117 -2.96 1.20 -23.60
CA VAL A 117 -2.48 0.59 -22.36
C VAL A 117 -3.61 -0.20 -21.71
N VAL A 118 -3.31 -1.40 -21.23
CA VAL A 118 -4.22 -2.26 -20.48
C VAL A 118 -3.84 -2.23 -19.00
N VAL A 119 -4.83 -2.02 -18.13
CA VAL A 119 -4.72 -2.11 -16.69
C VAL A 119 -5.66 -3.18 -16.19
N ASP A 120 -5.10 -4.15 -15.46
CA ASP A 120 -5.81 -5.21 -14.78
C ASP A 120 -6.05 -4.81 -13.34
N GLN A 121 -7.26 -5.07 -12.86
CA GLN A 121 -7.68 -4.84 -11.50
C GLN A 121 -8.28 -6.11 -10.93
N LEU A 122 -8.00 -6.37 -9.66
CA LEU A 122 -8.51 -7.50 -8.88
C LEU A 122 -9.06 -6.95 -7.57
N PHE A 123 -10.31 -7.27 -7.26
CA PHE A 123 -10.99 -6.79 -6.06
C PHE A 123 -11.45 -7.97 -5.21
N PHE A 124 -11.23 -7.88 -3.90
CA PHE A 124 -11.70 -8.85 -2.92
C PHE A 124 -11.92 -8.17 -1.57
N HIS A 125 -12.51 -8.90 -0.64
CA HIS A 125 -12.75 -8.42 0.71
C HIS A 125 -11.79 -9.05 1.71
N ASP A 126 -11.42 -8.28 2.72
CA ASP A 126 -10.84 -8.81 3.95
C ASP A 126 -11.91 -9.54 4.82
N PRO A 127 -11.53 -10.15 5.96
CA PRO A 127 -12.46 -10.93 6.78
C PRO A 127 -13.67 -10.15 7.31
N ASP A 128 -13.56 -8.82 7.44
CA ASP A 128 -14.61 -7.95 7.95
C ASP A 128 -15.38 -7.22 6.83
N GLY A 129 -14.93 -7.35 5.58
CA GLY A 129 -15.59 -6.83 4.38
C GLY A 129 -15.02 -5.51 3.86
N TYR A 130 -13.80 -5.13 4.26
CA TYR A 130 -13.10 -4.00 3.66
C TYR A 130 -12.57 -4.39 2.28
N MET A 131 -12.81 -3.54 1.28
CA MET A 131 -12.40 -3.84 -0.09
C MET A 131 -10.93 -3.51 -0.31
N ILE A 132 -10.24 -4.48 -0.91
CA ILE A 132 -8.86 -4.38 -1.34
C ILE A 132 -8.83 -4.52 -2.85
N GLU A 133 -8.13 -3.59 -3.50
CA GLU A 133 -7.79 -3.66 -4.92
C GLU A 133 -6.32 -4.04 -5.07
N ILE A 134 -6.04 -4.91 -6.03
CA ILE A 134 -4.72 -5.09 -6.61
C ILE A 134 -4.78 -4.59 -8.05
N CYS A 135 -3.91 -3.66 -8.43
CA CYS A 135 -3.87 -3.15 -9.80
C CYS A 135 -2.45 -2.99 -10.34
N ASN A 136 -2.33 -2.95 -11.67
CA ASN A 136 -1.11 -2.51 -12.36
C ASN A 136 -1.27 -1.09 -12.95
N CYS A 137 -1.97 -0.21 -12.21
CA CYS A 137 -2.33 1.15 -12.62
C CYS A 137 -1.12 2.03 -13.02
N GLN A 138 0.10 1.71 -12.55
CA GLN A 138 1.34 2.37 -12.95
C GLN A 138 1.60 2.35 -14.46
N ASN A 139 0.92 1.48 -15.21
CA ASN A 139 1.03 1.42 -16.65
C ASN A 139 0.43 2.68 -17.32
N ILE A 140 -0.52 3.36 -16.66
CA ILE A 140 -1.15 4.58 -17.16
C ILE A 140 -0.39 5.82 -16.64
N PRO A 141 -0.03 6.79 -17.50
CA PRO A 141 0.62 8.01 -17.06
C PRO A 141 -0.33 8.87 -16.21
N ILE A 142 0.17 9.34 -15.06
CA ILE A 142 -0.57 10.29 -14.22
C ILE A 142 -0.43 11.69 -14.82
N LEU A 143 -1.50 12.18 -15.45
CA LEU A 143 -1.57 13.50 -16.08
C LEU A 143 -2.46 14.45 -15.26
N PRO A 144 -1.88 15.49 -14.63
CA PRO A 144 -2.65 16.53 -13.95
C PRO A 144 -3.59 17.25 -14.93
N LEU A 145 -4.87 17.37 -14.56
CA LEU A 145 -5.87 18.06 -15.40
C LEU A 145 -5.65 19.59 -15.46
N SER A 146 -5.06 20.18 -14.41
CA SER A 146 -4.67 21.58 -14.41
C SER A 146 -3.23 21.73 -14.93
N GLY A 147 -3.05 22.38 -16.08
CA GLY A 147 -1.72 22.58 -16.70
C GLY A 147 -0.70 23.39 -15.88
N LEU A 148 -1.06 23.83 -14.67
CA LEU A 148 -0.22 24.55 -13.71
C LEU A 148 0.34 23.65 -12.59
N ALA A 149 -0.13 22.40 -12.46
CA ALA A 149 0.35 21.48 -11.43
C ALA A 149 1.12 20.34 -12.10
N SER A 150 2.38 20.14 -11.73
CA SER A 150 3.07 18.88 -12.00
C SER A 150 2.75 17.94 -10.85
N CYS A 151 2.25 16.74 -11.14
CA CYS A 151 2.25 15.66 -10.15
C CYS A 151 3.72 15.36 -9.83
N PRO A 152 4.18 15.54 -8.59
CA PRO A 152 5.51 15.11 -8.22
C PRO A 152 5.51 13.59 -8.21
N VAL A 153 5.75 12.98 -9.36
CA VAL A 153 6.11 11.57 -9.44
C VAL A 153 7.51 11.47 -8.85
N PRO A 154 7.76 10.61 -7.85
CA PRO A 154 9.11 10.37 -7.37
C PRO A 154 10.00 9.99 -8.56
N LYS A 155 10.97 10.85 -8.90
CA LYS A 155 11.96 10.53 -9.93
C LYS A 155 12.83 9.43 -9.34
N CYS A 156 12.83 8.25 -9.97
CA CYS A 156 13.82 7.22 -9.68
C CYS A 156 15.19 7.75 -10.15
N THR A 157 15.90 8.47 -9.27
CA THR A 157 17.26 8.93 -9.55
C THR A 157 18.21 7.76 -9.37
N THR A 158 18.63 7.15 -10.47
CA THR A 158 19.84 6.34 -10.46
C THR A 158 21.04 7.25 -10.15
N PRO A 159 21.90 6.91 -9.18
CA PRO A 159 23.16 7.63 -9.03
C PRO A 159 24.03 7.29 -10.24
N THR A 160 24.25 8.26 -11.12
CA THR A 160 25.30 8.20 -12.15
C THR A 160 26.66 8.32 -11.46
N ASN A 161 27.18 7.20 -10.97
CA ASN A 161 28.58 7.12 -10.61
C ASN A 161 29.38 6.76 -11.87
N ASN A 162 29.94 7.78 -12.51
CA ASN A 162 30.99 7.61 -13.52
C ASN A 162 32.21 7.01 -12.82
N ASN A 163 32.41 5.71 -12.99
CA ASN A 163 33.69 4.99 -13.11
C ASN A 163 33.45 3.52 -12.72
N PHE A 164 33.32 2.63 -13.71
CA PHE A 164 34.12 1.41 -13.83
C PHE A 164 33.63 0.61 -15.05
N ALA A 165 34.59 0.14 -15.84
CA ALA A 165 34.37 -0.63 -17.04
C ALA A 165 34.09 -2.13 -16.75
N SER A 166 33.27 -2.70 -17.63
CA SER A 166 33.22 -4.10 -18.08
C SER A 166 32.28 -5.13 -17.41
N SER A 167 31.52 -5.74 -18.32
CA SER A 167 30.92 -7.09 -18.36
C SER A 167 29.54 -7.36 -17.73
N SER A 168 28.64 -7.74 -18.64
CA SER A 168 27.52 -8.70 -18.53
C SER A 168 26.46 -8.52 -17.44
N GLY A 169 25.33 -7.93 -17.85
CA GLY A 169 23.96 -8.40 -17.59
C GLY A 169 23.41 -8.34 -16.17
N LYS A 170 22.37 -7.52 -15.95
CA LYS A 170 21.10 -7.90 -15.27
C LYS A 170 20.12 -6.73 -15.12
N MET A 171 18.84 -7.09 -15.25
CA MET A 171 17.64 -6.31 -14.94
C MET A 171 17.59 -5.80 -13.49
N CYS A 172 16.75 -4.76 -13.28
CA CYS A 172 15.90 -4.44 -12.12
C CYS A 172 16.21 -3.09 -11.44
N SER A 173 15.46 -2.05 -11.81
CA SER A 173 15.47 -0.72 -11.15
C SER A 173 14.19 -0.36 -10.39
N GLU A 174 13.26 -1.31 -10.21
CA GLU A 174 11.96 -1.06 -9.55
C GLU A 174 12.00 -1.32 -8.03
N ARG A 175 12.99 -2.05 -7.52
CA ARG A 175 13.08 -2.44 -6.09
C ARG A 175 13.57 -1.34 -5.14
N GLN A 176 14.05 -0.20 -5.62
CA GLN A 176 14.92 0.66 -4.82
C GLN A 176 14.15 1.63 -3.88
N MET A 177 12.95 2.10 -4.24
CA MET A 177 12.28 3.16 -3.47
C MET A 177 11.44 2.67 -2.30
N CYS A 178 10.72 1.54 -2.44
CA CYS A 178 10.08 0.88 -1.29
C CYS A 178 11.11 0.55 -0.19
N ARG A 179 12.34 0.19 -0.60
CA ARG A 179 13.43 -0.13 0.32
C ARG A 179 13.84 1.04 1.20
N GLU A 180 13.71 2.31 0.82
CA GLU A 180 14.22 3.41 1.67
C GLU A 180 13.29 3.70 2.85
N VAL A 181 11.97 3.70 2.64
CA VAL A 181 10.99 3.82 3.74
C VAL A 181 10.96 2.54 4.56
N GLU A 182 10.99 1.37 3.91
CA GLU A 182 11.12 0.09 4.60
C GLU A 182 12.44 0.00 5.37
N ALA A 183 13.55 0.50 4.84
CA ALA A 183 14.85 0.53 5.53
C ALA A 183 14.84 1.49 6.71
N LEU A 184 14.30 2.71 6.57
CA LEU A 184 14.21 3.64 7.69
C LEU A 184 13.30 3.08 8.81
N MET A 185 12.20 2.42 8.45
CA MET A 185 11.30 1.78 9.42
C MET A 185 11.92 0.52 10.03
N MET A 186 12.65 -0.30 9.25
CA MET A 186 13.43 -1.43 9.76
C MET A 186 14.59 -0.97 10.63
N GLU A 187 15.27 0.13 10.30
CA GLU A 187 16.30 0.75 11.13
C GLU A 187 15.69 1.23 12.45
N ASN A 188 14.52 1.90 12.43
CA ASN A 188 13.80 2.25 13.65
C ASN A 188 13.37 1.01 14.46
N LEU A 189 13.01 -0.10 13.81
CA LEU A 189 12.67 -1.37 14.47
C LEU A 189 13.92 -1.99 15.13
N ILE A 190 15.07 -1.98 14.44
CA ILE A 190 16.35 -2.50 14.93
C ILE A 190 16.89 -1.65 16.07
N VAL A 191 16.87 -0.32 15.93
CA VAL A 191 17.25 0.63 17.00
C VAL A 191 16.35 0.42 18.22
N GLY A 192 15.04 0.27 18.00
CA GLY A 192 14.10 -0.09 19.05
C GLY A 192 14.38 -1.44 19.72
N MET A 193 14.98 -2.42 19.04
CA MET A 193 15.38 -3.71 19.64
C MET A 193 16.67 -3.61 20.45
N MET A 194 17.59 -2.69 20.12
CA MET A 194 18.84 -2.49 20.86
C MET A 194 18.62 -1.71 22.17
N ASP A 195 17.64 -0.80 22.21
CA ASP A 195 17.34 0.04 23.39
C ASP A 195 16.47 -0.65 24.47
N ILE A 196 16.12 -1.93 24.32
CA ILE A 196 15.32 -2.71 25.30
C ILE A 196 16.18 -3.78 26.02
N TYR A 197 17.47 -3.88 25.70
CA TYR A 197 18.39 -4.84 26.32
C TYR A 197 19.31 -4.23 27.40
N PHE A 198 18.95 -3.09 27.99
CA PHE A 198 19.57 -2.56 29.21
C PHE A 198 18.52 -2.19 30.27
#